data_AF-A0A6P1DUW9-F1
#
_entry.id   AF-A0A6P1DUW9-F1
#
_cell.length_a   1.000
_cell.length_b   1.000
_cell.length_c   1.000
_cell.angle_alpha   90.00
_cell.angle_beta   90.00
_cell.angle_gamma   90.00
#
_symmetry.space_group_name_H-M   'P 1'
#
loop_
_entity.id
_entity.type
_entity.pdbx_description
1 polymer ?
#
loop_
_entity_poly.entity_id
_entity_poly.type
_entity_poly.pdbx_seq_one_letter_code
_entity_poly.pdbx_strand_id
1 'polypeptide(L)'
;MNEGYALSIDQGTTGSTVLIFDHEGQVRSRAYSEFTQHYPKPGWVEHDAEEIVLVTFKVIAEAIRNSDIRASDIQAIGITNQRETVVLWDRKTGRSVAHAIVWQDRRTARYCDQLKEQGHEEMFRRKTGLVIDPYFSGTKVKRRTCTRRCSWPSTATPRPSRSSSSPADSGAAMTSRPSSCSPRFARTRARPRS
;
A
#
# COMPACT_ATOMS: atom_id res chain seq x y z
N MET A 1 -12.86 -15.95 -38.40
CA MET A 1 -12.57 -15.96 -36.95
C MET A 1 -12.58 -14.52 -36.51
N ASN A 2 -13.19 -14.19 -35.36
CA ASN A 2 -13.15 -12.83 -34.84
C ASN A 2 -11.68 -12.54 -34.47
N GLU A 3 -11.04 -11.60 -35.16
CA GLU A 3 -9.68 -11.20 -34.81
C GLU A 3 -9.74 -10.58 -33.40
N GLY A 4 -9.03 -11.19 -32.46
CA GLY A 4 -9.04 -10.78 -31.06
C GLY A 4 -8.16 -9.57 -30.82
N TYR A 5 -8.60 -8.66 -29.96
CA TYR A 5 -7.81 -7.50 -29.55
C TYR A 5 -7.27 -7.67 -28.14
N ALA A 6 -6.14 -7.04 -27.85
CA ALA A 6 -5.61 -6.89 -26.50
C ALA A 6 -5.67 -5.43 -26.06
N LEU A 7 -6.13 -5.18 -24.83
CA LEU A 7 -6.14 -3.85 -24.22
C LEU A 7 -4.99 -3.75 -23.22
N SER A 8 -4.20 -2.67 -23.26
CA SER A 8 -3.19 -2.37 -22.25
C SER A 8 -3.57 -1.12 -21.49
N ILE A 9 -3.50 -1.18 -20.16
CA ILE A 9 -3.66 -0.04 -19.25
C ILE A 9 -2.27 0.30 -18.72
N ASP A 10 -1.81 1.51 -18.97
CA ASP A 10 -0.60 2.07 -18.37
C ASP A 10 -0.98 3.20 -17.40
N GLN A 11 -1.02 2.85 -16.11
CA GLN A 11 -1.37 3.75 -15.02
C GLN A 11 -0.12 4.55 -14.62
N GLY A 12 0.11 5.68 -15.28
CA GLY A 12 1.25 6.56 -15.03
C GLY A 12 1.14 7.38 -13.74
N THR A 13 2.14 8.23 -13.49
CA THR A 13 2.14 9.13 -12.32
C THR A 13 1.24 10.34 -12.51
N THR A 14 1.16 10.90 -13.72
CA THR A 14 0.37 12.10 -14.04
C THR A 14 -0.97 11.78 -14.68
N GLY A 15 -1.10 10.61 -15.32
CA GLY A 15 -2.27 10.23 -16.09
C GLY A 15 -2.29 8.75 -16.41
N SER A 16 -3.38 8.30 -17.00
CA SER A 16 -3.57 6.92 -17.43
C SER A 16 -3.65 6.86 -18.95
N THR A 17 -2.89 5.95 -19.55
CA THR A 17 -2.93 5.65 -20.99
C THR A 17 -3.61 4.30 -21.20
N VAL A 18 -4.46 4.20 -22.22
CA VAL A 18 -4.96 2.91 -22.70
C VAL A 18 -4.59 2.74 -24.17
N LEU A 19 -4.11 1.55 -24.52
CA LEU A 19 -3.80 1.15 -25.88
C LEU A 19 -4.60 -0.09 -26.24
N ILE A 20 -5.06 -0.18 -27.48
CA ILE A 20 -5.67 -1.39 -28.04
C ILE A 20 -4.78 -1.90 -29.16
N PHE A 21 -4.46 -3.19 -29.12
CA PHE A 21 -3.61 -3.88 -30.07
C PHE A 21 -4.43 -4.93 -30.82
N ASP A 22 -4.11 -5.10 -32.11
CA ASP A 22 -4.56 -6.27 -32.88
C ASP A 22 -3.64 -7.48 -32.65
N HIS A 23 -3.92 -8.57 -33.38
CA HIS A 23 -3.20 -9.82 -33.28
C HIS A 23 -1.74 -9.71 -33.79
N GLU A 24 -1.46 -8.76 -34.67
CA GLU A 24 -0.14 -8.45 -35.21
C GLU A 24 0.68 -7.51 -34.30
N GLY A 25 0.10 -7.07 -33.17
CA GLY A 25 0.73 -6.16 -32.22
C GLY A 25 0.72 -4.69 -32.65
N GLN A 26 -0.07 -4.32 -33.66
CA GLN A 26 -0.23 -2.93 -34.08
C GLN A 26 -1.21 -2.19 -33.17
N VAL A 27 -0.88 -0.94 -32.86
CA VAL A 27 -1.76 -0.06 -32.07
C VAL A 27 -2.94 0.37 -32.95
N ARG A 28 -4.14 -0.08 -32.61
CA ARG A 28 -5.39 0.29 -33.26
C ARG A 28 -6.06 1.52 -32.66
N SER A 29 -5.86 1.74 -31.36
CA SER A 29 -6.37 2.91 -30.67
C SER A 29 -5.51 3.26 -29.46
N ARG A 30 -5.54 4.55 -29.11
CA ARG A 30 -4.91 5.12 -27.92
C ARG A 30 -5.84 6.16 -27.32
N ALA A 31 -5.96 6.13 -25.99
CA ALA A 31 -6.57 7.21 -25.22
C ALA A 31 -5.69 7.57 -24.02
N TYR A 32 -5.82 8.80 -23.54
CA TYR A 32 -5.07 9.30 -22.39
C TYR A 32 -5.87 10.34 -21.62
N SER A 33 -5.78 10.33 -20.29
CA SER A 33 -6.32 11.40 -19.45
C SER A 33 -5.47 11.55 -18.19
N GLU A 34 -5.26 12.79 -17.79
CA GLU A 34 -4.63 13.13 -16.52
C GLU A 34 -5.60 12.94 -15.34
N PHE A 35 -5.02 12.85 -14.14
CA PHE A 35 -5.72 12.90 -12.86
C PHE A 35 -4.97 13.84 -11.90
N THR A 36 -5.65 14.28 -10.85
CA THR A 36 -5.18 15.34 -9.98
C THR A 36 -3.95 14.93 -9.15
N GLN A 37 -2.95 15.81 -9.12
CA GLN A 37 -1.78 15.69 -8.26
C GLN A 37 -2.02 16.47 -6.97
N HIS A 38 -1.91 15.82 -5.81
CA HIS A 38 -2.10 16.47 -4.52
C HIS A 38 -0.78 16.70 -3.79
N TYR A 39 -0.50 17.96 -3.44
CA TYR A 39 0.69 18.39 -2.71
C TYR A 39 0.31 19.04 -1.37
N PRO A 40 -0.19 18.28 -0.38
CA PRO A 40 -0.71 18.87 0.86
C PRO A 40 0.36 19.56 1.71
N LYS A 41 1.64 19.18 1.54
CA LYS A 41 2.81 19.76 2.21
C LYS A 41 4.04 19.66 1.31
N PRO A 42 5.08 20.48 1.51
CA PRO A 42 6.35 20.31 0.82
C PRO A 42 6.90 18.88 0.95
N GLY A 43 7.23 18.28 -0.20
CA GLY A 43 7.73 16.90 -0.29
C GLY A 43 6.68 15.81 -0.09
N TRP A 44 5.40 16.15 0.08
CA TRP A 44 4.31 15.18 0.13
C TRP A 44 3.61 15.12 -1.23
N VAL A 45 3.40 13.91 -1.73
CA VAL A 45 2.77 13.67 -3.03
C VAL A 45 1.71 12.58 -2.84
N GLU A 46 0.47 12.91 -3.15
CA GLU A 46 -0.70 12.05 -2.99
C GLU A 46 -1.55 12.03 -4.26
N HIS A 47 -2.26 10.92 -4.48
CA HIS A 47 -3.29 10.82 -5.53
C HIS A 47 -4.61 10.35 -4.92
N ASP A 48 -5.75 10.79 -5.41
CA ASP A 48 -7.00 10.12 -5.06
C ASP A 48 -7.11 8.76 -5.80
N ALA A 49 -7.22 7.67 -5.05
CA ALA A 49 -7.32 6.33 -5.63
C ALA A 49 -8.64 6.12 -6.36
N GLU A 50 -9.72 6.77 -5.92
CA GLU A 50 -11.02 6.70 -6.59
C GLU A 50 -10.97 7.46 -7.93
N GLU A 51 -10.30 8.62 -7.96
CA GLU A 51 -10.07 9.38 -9.20
C GLU A 51 -9.25 8.58 -10.21
N ILE A 52 -8.18 7.90 -9.79
CA ILE A 52 -7.38 7.03 -10.66
C ILE A 52 -8.27 5.97 -11.33
N VAL A 53 -9.16 5.33 -10.58
CA VAL A 53 -10.07 4.30 -11.10
C VAL A 53 -11.07 4.90 -12.09
N LEU A 54 -11.69 6.04 -11.74
CA LEU A 54 -12.65 6.72 -12.61
C LEU A 54 -12.02 7.17 -13.93
N VAL A 55 -10.83 7.78 -13.86
CA VAL A 55 -10.06 8.19 -15.05
C VAL A 55 -9.68 6.97 -15.88
N THR A 56 -9.26 5.87 -15.25
CA THR A 56 -8.94 4.63 -15.98
C THR A 56 -10.15 4.11 -16.77
N PHE A 57 -11.35 4.04 -16.16
CA PHE A 57 -12.56 3.62 -16.86
C PHE A 57 -12.96 4.56 -18.00
N LYS A 58 -12.83 5.88 -17.80
CA LYS A 58 -13.05 6.87 -18.85
C LYS A 58 -12.14 6.61 -20.05
N VAL A 59 -10.84 6.42 -19.81
CA VAL A 59 -9.84 6.22 -20.87
C VAL A 59 -10.01 4.87 -21.57
N ILE A 60 -10.42 3.81 -20.86
CA ILE A 60 -10.80 2.53 -21.47
C ILE A 60 -11.96 2.71 -22.44
N ALA A 61 -13.04 3.37 -21.99
CA ALA A 61 -14.23 3.60 -22.83
C ALA A 61 -13.93 4.48 -24.05
N GLU A 62 -13.03 5.45 -23.90
CA GLU A 62 -12.55 6.28 -25.01
C GLU A 62 -11.73 5.47 -26.01
N ALA A 63 -10.77 4.64 -25.55
CA ALA A 63 -9.96 3.81 -26.44
C ALA A 63 -10.83 2.86 -27.26
N ILE A 64 -11.81 2.19 -26.63
CA ILE A 64 -12.72 1.27 -27.32
C ILE A 64 -13.55 2.00 -28.38
N ARG A 65 -14.12 3.16 -28.03
CA ARG A 65 -14.89 4.00 -28.98
C ARG A 65 -14.05 4.44 -30.17
N ASN A 66 -12.79 4.82 -29.94
CA ASN A 66 -11.89 5.30 -30.99
C ASN A 66 -11.43 4.19 -31.95
N SER A 67 -11.47 2.91 -31.54
CA SER A 67 -11.11 1.75 -32.39
C SER A 67 -12.26 1.17 -33.20
N ASP A 68 -13.51 1.62 -32.99
CA ASP A 68 -14.71 1.05 -33.63
C ASP A 68 -14.89 -0.47 -33.42
N ILE A 69 -14.43 -0.97 -32.26
CA ILE A 69 -14.61 -2.37 -31.83
C ILE A 69 -15.60 -2.45 -30.68
N ARG A 70 -16.11 -3.65 -30.39
CA ARG A 70 -16.93 -3.88 -29.19
C ARG A 70 -16.02 -4.31 -28.04
N ALA A 71 -16.44 -4.02 -26.82
CA ALA A 71 -15.75 -4.52 -25.63
C ALA A 71 -15.65 -6.06 -25.60
N SER A 72 -16.60 -6.78 -26.21
CA SER A 72 -16.57 -8.24 -26.36
C SER A 72 -15.47 -8.76 -27.30
N ASP A 73 -14.85 -7.89 -28.09
CA ASP A 73 -13.78 -8.26 -29.02
C ASP A 73 -12.40 -8.18 -28.33
N ILE A 74 -12.31 -7.62 -27.12
CA ILE A 74 -11.12 -7.64 -26.26
C ILE A 74 -10.97 -9.03 -25.62
N GLN A 75 -9.88 -9.73 -25.92
CA GLN A 75 -9.59 -11.06 -25.39
C GLN A 75 -8.66 -11.05 -24.17
N ALA A 76 -7.87 -9.98 -24.00
CA ALA A 76 -6.92 -9.86 -22.91
C ALA A 76 -6.78 -8.41 -22.45
N ILE A 77 -6.49 -8.25 -21.15
CA ILE A 77 -6.15 -6.95 -20.55
C ILE A 77 -4.76 -7.07 -19.91
N GLY A 78 -3.80 -6.30 -20.41
CA GLY A 78 -2.52 -6.04 -19.78
C GLY A 78 -2.61 -4.83 -18.86
N ILE A 79 -1.97 -4.90 -17.70
CA ILE A 79 -1.92 -3.79 -16.74
C ILE A 79 -0.47 -3.53 -16.38
N THR A 80 -0.04 -2.29 -16.54
CA THR A 80 1.20 -1.74 -16.01
C THR A 80 0.89 -0.47 -15.23
N ASN A 81 1.72 -0.15 -14.25
CA ASN A 81 1.44 0.95 -13.34
C ASN A 81 2.72 1.61 -12.82
N GLN A 82 2.57 2.83 -12.34
CA GLN A 82 3.56 3.50 -11.52
C GLN A 82 3.87 2.62 -10.31
N ARG A 83 5.13 2.26 -10.19
CA ARG A 83 5.59 1.41 -9.12
C ARG A 83 5.63 2.17 -7.79
N GLU A 84 5.79 1.42 -6.71
CA GLU A 84 5.95 1.85 -5.32
C GLU A 84 4.81 2.67 -4.67
N THR A 85 3.95 3.33 -5.43
CA THR A 85 2.75 4.04 -4.93
C THR A 85 1.85 3.08 -4.13
N VAL A 86 1.40 3.52 -2.95
CA VAL A 86 0.65 2.68 -2.01
C VAL A 86 -0.78 3.17 -1.82
N VAL A 87 -1.73 2.28 -2.07
CA VAL A 87 -3.15 2.44 -1.73
C VAL A 87 -3.50 1.52 -0.56
N LEU A 88 -4.30 2.03 0.39
CA LEU A 88 -4.93 1.21 1.43
C LEU A 88 -6.44 1.39 1.32
N TRP A 89 -7.17 0.29 1.32
CA TRP A 89 -8.63 0.28 1.19
C TRP A 89 -9.27 -0.62 2.24
N ASP A 90 -10.54 -0.37 2.52
CA ASP A 90 -11.35 -1.25 3.36
C ASP A 90 -11.81 -2.46 2.55
N ARG A 91 -11.52 -3.67 3.04
CA ARG A 91 -11.79 -4.92 2.32
C ARG A 91 -13.28 -5.18 2.07
N LYS A 92 -14.18 -4.70 2.92
CA LYS A 92 -15.62 -4.95 2.80
C LYS A 92 -16.27 -4.01 1.79
N THR A 93 -15.83 -2.75 1.77
CA THR A 93 -16.44 -1.70 0.95
C THR A 93 -15.68 -1.42 -0.35
N GLY A 94 -14.42 -1.84 -0.45
CA GLY A 94 -13.54 -1.49 -1.57
C GLY A 94 -13.03 -0.05 -1.55
N ARG A 95 -13.53 0.80 -0.64
CA ARG A 95 -13.22 2.22 -0.61
C ARG A 95 -11.84 2.49 -0.07
N SER A 96 -11.14 3.44 -0.68
CA SER A 96 -9.88 3.95 -0.17
C SER A 96 -10.03 4.53 1.24
N VAL A 97 -9.08 4.21 2.11
CA VAL A 97 -9.05 4.65 3.52
C VAL A 97 -8.51 6.09 3.63
N ALA A 98 -7.74 6.51 2.63
CA ALA A 98 -7.21 7.85 2.36
C ALA A 98 -6.54 7.84 0.96
N HIS A 99 -6.19 9.00 0.41
CA HIS A 99 -5.44 9.15 -0.86
C HIS A 99 -4.26 8.17 -1.01
N ALA A 100 -3.84 7.73 -2.18
CA ALA A 100 -2.59 7.00 -2.35
C ALA A 100 -1.37 7.82 -1.88
N ILE A 101 -0.34 7.18 -1.32
CA ILE A 101 0.98 7.83 -1.11
C ILE A 101 1.86 7.48 -2.32
N VAL A 102 2.25 8.49 -3.07
CA VAL A 102 2.97 8.34 -4.35
C VAL A 102 4.44 8.02 -4.11
N TRP A 103 5.09 7.34 -5.05
CA TRP A 103 6.52 6.99 -4.96
C TRP A 103 7.44 8.19 -4.68
N GLN A 104 7.11 9.38 -5.22
CA GLN A 104 7.86 10.64 -5.02
C GLN A 104 7.78 11.18 -3.59
N ASP A 105 6.83 10.71 -2.79
CA ASP A 105 6.57 11.21 -1.46
C ASP A 105 7.76 10.98 -0.50
N ARG A 106 8.20 12.06 0.15
CA ARG A 106 9.35 12.09 1.07
C ARG A 106 8.94 12.06 2.54
N ARG A 107 7.66 11.94 2.87
CA ARG A 107 7.20 12.10 4.26
C ARG A 107 7.86 11.11 5.21
N THR A 108 8.21 9.91 4.73
CA THR A 108 8.84 8.86 5.53
C THR A 108 10.37 8.97 5.62
N ALA A 109 11.00 10.02 5.08
CA ALA A 109 12.46 10.22 5.10
C ALA A 109 13.08 10.06 6.49
N ARG A 110 12.57 10.81 7.49
CA ARG A 110 13.06 10.72 8.88
C ARG A 110 12.97 9.30 9.46
N TYR A 111 11.94 8.54 9.09
CA TYR A 111 11.80 7.16 9.55
C TYR A 111 12.79 6.23 8.85
N CYS A 112 13.10 6.49 7.57
CA CYS A 112 14.19 5.81 6.87
C CYS A 112 15.54 6.09 7.54
N ASP A 113 15.81 7.32 7.93
CA ASP A 113 17.07 7.69 8.63
C ASP A 113 17.20 6.94 9.96
N GLN A 114 16.12 6.85 10.75
CA GLN A 114 16.09 6.06 11.98
C GLN A 114 16.39 4.57 11.74
N LEU A 115 15.89 3.99 10.64
CA LEU A 115 16.19 2.59 10.32
C LEU A 115 17.67 2.40 9.95
N LYS A 116 18.28 3.39 9.30
CA LYS A 116 19.72 3.38 8.98
C LYS A 116 20.56 3.50 10.25
N GLU A 117 20.22 4.44 11.14
CA GLU A 117 20.87 4.62 12.45
C GLU A 117 20.78 3.35 13.32
N GLN A 118 19.73 2.53 13.14
CA GLN A 118 19.57 1.23 13.80
C GLN A 118 20.38 0.09 13.15
N GLY A 119 21.17 0.38 12.11
CA GLY A 119 22.03 -0.59 11.43
C GLY A 119 21.27 -1.56 10.52
N HIS A 120 20.06 -1.21 10.05
CA HIS A 120 19.26 -2.14 9.24
C HIS A 120 19.63 -2.19 7.76
N GLU A 121 20.54 -1.34 7.27
CA GLU A 121 20.84 -1.19 5.84
C GLU A 121 21.26 -2.51 5.17
N GLU A 122 22.21 -3.22 5.76
CA GLU A 122 22.73 -4.47 5.18
C GLU A 122 21.65 -5.57 5.15
N MET A 123 20.81 -5.63 6.18
CA MET A 123 19.70 -6.58 6.24
C MET A 123 18.66 -6.30 5.15
N PHE A 124 18.35 -5.02 4.89
CA PHE A 124 17.45 -4.64 3.80
C PHE A 124 18.03 -5.00 2.45
N ARG A 125 19.27 -4.57 2.16
CA ARG A 125 19.92 -4.82 0.87
C ARG A 125 20.00 -6.32 0.55
N ARG A 126 20.38 -7.14 1.53
CA ARG A 126 20.44 -8.61 1.35
C ARG A 126 19.08 -9.24 1.06
N LYS A 127 17.99 -8.73 1.65
CA LYS A 127 16.66 -9.33 1.51
C LYS A 127 15.89 -8.83 0.29
N THR A 128 16.07 -7.57 -0.08
CA THR A 128 15.23 -6.92 -1.10
C THR A 128 16.03 -6.47 -2.32
N GLY A 129 17.36 -6.39 -2.22
CA GLY A 129 18.21 -5.72 -3.22
C GLY A 129 18.10 -4.18 -3.18
N LEU A 130 17.32 -3.62 -2.25
CA LEU A 130 17.00 -2.19 -2.21
C LEU A 130 17.72 -1.48 -1.06
N VAL A 131 17.90 -0.17 -1.22
CA VAL A 131 18.33 0.74 -0.15
C VAL A 131 17.15 1.16 0.72
N ILE A 132 17.44 1.66 1.93
CA ILE A 132 16.42 2.26 2.79
C ILE A 132 16.18 3.70 2.30
N ASP A 133 15.11 3.89 1.54
CA ASP A 133 14.69 5.20 1.05
C ASP A 133 13.15 5.29 1.05
N PRO A 134 12.55 6.45 1.38
CA PRO A 134 11.09 6.59 1.39
C PRO A 134 10.46 6.48 0.01
N TYR A 135 11.24 6.38 -1.08
CA TYR A 135 10.78 5.97 -2.41
C TYR A 135 9.97 4.67 -2.38
N PHE A 136 10.40 3.68 -1.59
CA PHE A 136 9.77 2.35 -1.60
C PHE A 136 8.50 2.25 -0.73
N SER A 137 7.63 1.30 -1.06
CA SER A 137 6.32 1.10 -0.44
C SER A 137 6.37 0.74 1.05
N GLY A 138 7.43 0.05 1.51
CA GLY A 138 7.48 -0.52 2.86
C GLY A 138 7.29 0.50 3.98
N THR A 139 7.92 1.68 3.87
CA THR A 139 7.80 2.72 4.90
C THR A 139 6.47 3.48 4.83
N LYS A 140 5.88 3.58 3.63
CA LYS A 140 4.58 4.22 3.40
C LYS A 140 3.44 3.50 4.13
N VAL A 141 3.44 2.15 4.12
CA VAL A 141 2.44 1.32 4.81
C VAL A 141 2.52 1.47 6.33
N LYS A 142 3.73 1.42 6.92
CA LYS A 142 3.91 1.55 8.37
C LYS A 142 3.42 2.89 8.91
N ARG A 143 3.66 3.98 8.18
CA ARG A 143 3.20 5.30 8.63
C ARG A 143 1.68 5.35 8.76
N ARG A 144 0.94 4.83 7.78
CA ARG A 144 -0.54 4.88 7.79
C ARG A 144 -1.18 4.02 8.88
N THR A 145 -0.61 2.84 9.11
CA THR A 145 -1.06 1.95 10.17
C THR A 145 -0.76 2.49 11.58
N CYS A 146 0.21 3.40 11.71
CA CYS A 146 0.56 4.05 12.98
C CYS A 146 -0.18 5.39 13.22
N THR A 147 -0.52 6.15 12.17
CA THR A 147 -1.17 7.47 12.30
C THR A 147 -2.66 7.39 12.59
N ARG A 148 -3.34 6.35 12.10
CA ARG A 148 -4.65 5.98 12.64
C ARG A 148 -4.35 4.98 13.75
N ARG A 149 -4.91 5.17 14.95
CA ARG A 149 -5.19 4.04 15.86
C ARG A 149 -6.15 3.12 15.10
N CYS A 150 -5.64 2.34 14.16
CA CYS A 150 -6.35 1.20 13.65
C CYS A 150 -6.41 0.24 14.83
N SER A 151 -7.52 0.29 15.56
CA SER A 151 -7.93 -0.79 16.43
C SER A 151 -8.14 -2.02 15.55
N TRP A 152 -7.05 -2.69 15.20
CA TRP A 152 -7.11 -4.08 14.83
C TRP A 152 -7.69 -4.79 16.05
N PRO A 153 -8.87 -5.43 15.97
CA PRO A 153 -9.32 -6.24 17.06
C PRO A 153 -8.27 -7.34 17.23
N SER A 154 -7.51 -7.25 18.33
CA SER A 154 -6.73 -8.38 18.82
C SER A 154 -7.74 -9.44 19.22
N THR A 155 -8.13 -10.30 18.30
CA THR A 155 -8.78 -11.57 18.64
C THR A 155 -7.70 -12.51 19.18
N ALA A 156 -7.10 -12.12 20.30
CA ALA A 156 -6.50 -13.07 21.22
C ALA A 156 -7.66 -13.55 22.11
N THR A 157 -8.37 -14.57 21.64
CA THR A 157 -9.32 -15.31 22.47
C THR A 157 -8.55 -15.86 23.66
N PRO A 158 -8.84 -15.47 24.91
CA PRO A 158 -8.21 -16.08 26.06
C PRO A 158 -8.66 -17.54 26.13
N ARG A 159 -7.72 -18.49 26.15
CA ARG A 159 -8.03 -19.86 26.58
C ARG A 159 -8.62 -19.79 27.99
N PRO A 160 -9.73 -20.47 28.30
CA PRO A 160 -10.23 -20.52 29.66
C PRO A 160 -9.20 -21.23 30.55
N SER A 161 -8.60 -20.49 31.48
CA SER A 161 -7.84 -21.07 32.58
C SER A 161 -8.81 -21.77 33.51
N ARG A 162 -8.62 -23.08 33.72
CA ARG A 162 -9.31 -23.82 34.78
C ARG A 162 -8.97 -23.16 36.11
N SER A 163 -10.00 -22.66 36.80
CA SER A 163 -9.92 -22.17 38.17
C SER A 163 -9.81 -23.36 39.12
N SER A 164 -8.83 -23.29 40.02
CA SER A 164 -8.91 -23.92 41.34
C SER A 164 -8.89 -22.79 42.37
N SER A 165 -9.92 -22.81 43.21
CA SER A 165 -10.27 -21.91 44.31
C SER A 165 -9.18 -21.70 45.36
N SER A 166 -8.98 -20.46 45.83
CA SER A 166 -9.40 -20.01 47.18
C SER A 166 -8.95 -18.56 47.48
N PRO A 167 -9.60 -17.85 48.44
CA PRO A 167 -9.51 -16.40 48.61
C PRO A 167 -8.68 -15.97 49.84
N ALA A 168 -8.06 -14.78 49.79
CA ALA A 168 -7.82 -13.92 50.95
C ALA A 168 -7.30 -12.51 50.56
N ASP A 169 -7.94 -11.51 51.16
CA ASP A 169 -7.40 -10.27 51.74
C ASP A 169 -6.93 -9.04 50.94
N SER A 170 -7.79 -8.01 51.06
CA SER A 170 -7.52 -6.65 51.56
C SER A 170 -6.52 -5.71 50.86
N GLY A 171 -7.10 -4.65 50.28
CA GLY A 171 -6.84 -3.23 50.63
C GLY A 171 -5.44 -2.62 50.41
N ALA A 172 -5.34 -1.66 49.49
CA ALA A 172 -4.66 -0.37 49.71
C ALA A 172 -4.75 0.52 48.46
N ALA A 173 -5.10 1.79 48.67
CA ALA A 173 -4.97 2.87 47.70
C ALA A 173 -3.52 3.38 47.68
N MET A 174 -2.97 3.73 46.51
CA MET A 174 -2.09 4.90 46.35
C MET A 174 -1.77 5.22 44.88
N THR A 175 -1.75 6.53 44.66
CA THR A 175 -1.31 7.35 43.53
C THR A 175 -0.02 6.90 42.82
N SER A 176 0.07 7.05 41.48
CA SER A 176 1.02 7.95 40.78
C SER A 176 1.38 7.55 39.31
N ARG A 177 1.42 8.60 38.47
CA ARG A 177 2.23 8.84 37.24
C ARG A 177 1.99 8.05 35.93
N PRO A 178 2.13 8.72 34.76
CA PRO A 178 1.94 8.11 33.45
C PRO A 178 3.15 7.25 33.07
N SER A 179 2.87 5.99 32.72
CA SER A 179 3.86 5.02 32.28
C SER A 179 4.40 5.36 30.88
N SER A 180 5.70 5.60 30.78
CA SER A 180 6.46 5.54 29.53
C SER A 180 6.47 4.10 29.02
N CYS A 181 5.97 3.89 27.80
CA CYS A 181 5.88 2.57 27.20
C CYS A 181 7.11 2.32 26.32
N SER A 182 8.16 1.72 26.90
CA SER A 182 9.27 1.11 26.14
C SER A 182 8.82 -0.22 25.54
N PRO A 183 9.03 -0.49 24.24
CA PRO A 183 8.72 -1.80 23.67
C PRO A 183 9.79 -2.82 24.11
N ARG A 184 9.40 -3.75 24.99
CA ARG A 184 10.19 -4.96 25.28
C ARG A 184 10.16 -5.87 24.05
N PHE A 185 11.24 -5.87 23.25
CA PHE A 185 11.51 -6.97 22.33
C PHE A 185 12.07 -8.16 23.11
N ALA A 186 11.44 -9.32 22.94
CA ALA A 186 11.86 -10.58 23.53
C ALA A 186 13.30 -10.94 23.09
N ARG A 187 14.22 -11.04 24.04
CA ARG A 187 15.55 -11.63 23.82
C ARG A 187 15.40 -13.15 23.68
N THR A 188 15.50 -13.67 22.46
CA THR A 188 15.80 -15.08 22.23
C THR A 188 17.25 -15.35 22.61
N ARG A 189 17.48 -16.15 23.66
CA ARG A 189 18.80 -16.64 24.05
C ARG A 189 19.30 -17.65 23.01
N ALA A 190 20.42 -17.36 22.36
CA ALA A 190 21.19 -18.36 21.64
C ALA A 190 21.86 -19.32 22.66
N ARG A 191 21.73 -20.63 22.44
CA ARG A 191 22.55 -21.65 23.12
C ARG A 191 23.83 -21.87 22.30
N PRO A 192 25.01 -22.06 22.91
CA PRO A 192 26.21 -22.46 22.19
C PRO A 192 26.14 -23.95 21.82
N ARG A 193 26.63 -24.30 20.63
CA ARG A 193 27.00 -25.68 20.30
C ARG A 193 28.50 -25.82 20.50
N SER A 194 28.85 -26.90 21.21
CA SER A 194 30.18 -27.51 21.34
C SER A 194 30.75 -27.92 19.98
#